data_AF-A0A504Z7F2-F1
#
_entry.id   AF-A0A504Z7F2-F1
#
_cell.length_a   1.000
_cell.length_b   1.000
_cell.length_c   1.000
_cell.angle_alpha   90.00
_cell.angle_beta   90.00
_cell.angle_gamma   90.00
#
_symmetry.space_group_name_H-M   'P 1'
#
loop_
_entity.id
_entity.type
_entity.pdbx_description
1 polymer ?
#
loop_
_entity_poly.entity_id
_entity_poly.type
_entity_poly.pdbx_seq_one_letter_code
_entity_poly.pdbx_strand_id
1 'polypeptide(L)'
;MAQKRHQPMLLTSRKKTPTLWIPCPICSESKNVKTVWKFIRRSRNSQVFSHSNRSVFDSYLELQKPLELVKTDKRGRTCIDPKTRALHLSIEHDDWGTYICTVPGDASHPANYIWYHIDHVVSEISRSSPVVFPHPNNQPFKLENADQFYRIQSVARQELTKHKGWKEIQLGPLLITSRVSQDEAYIERCGPVRVRLTRQCFVRIPRERPPDVEEEMMLQIYDVLREAFDFTVLFHATNRSANMMQDKLARQRAQVLGFPLYANKTYIYIPCGYTLFKHLYNFQNLVPGFPPTNYHLIIDYQVRCDRPDLFSWAEMILGKADIMKGNITWRAISYYRYTKVMLLVHEGQKNFRLKCTSRAEPRCVQNRSHVIWRTGSGISFEYGRNANVNIRVQPDCSLLFDQVHLFEEDTYYCHTRQLRLEQVGQVWAVTPRIAYRIHIRPQPEMWPKQTEFLVGLTILTIWSSCLTVFWIYLNWYDSSVRQSALFGTQTQDSGERNAMLEKIYSPYMPDDRILYYKTYQQSST
;
A
#
# COMPACT_ATOMS: atom_id res chain seq x y z
N MET A 1 -44.76 -11.32 -8.05
CA MET A 1 -44.42 -10.52 -6.85
C MET A 1 -42.93 -10.27 -6.84
N ALA A 2 -42.47 -9.04 -6.57
CA ALA A 2 -41.04 -8.73 -6.52
C ALA A 2 -40.41 -9.46 -5.31
N GLN A 3 -39.51 -10.41 -5.56
CA GLN A 3 -38.93 -11.26 -4.51
C GLN A 3 -37.98 -10.50 -3.55
N LYS A 4 -37.47 -9.31 -3.92
CA LYS A 4 -36.56 -8.49 -3.10
C LYS A 4 -36.79 -7.00 -3.35
N ARG A 5 -37.24 -6.26 -2.33
CA ARG A 5 -37.46 -4.81 -2.38
C ARG A 5 -36.16 -4.01 -2.27
N HIS A 6 -35.29 -4.42 -1.37
CA HIS A 6 -34.02 -3.77 -1.12
C HIS A 6 -32.97 -4.38 -2.05
N GLN A 7 -32.25 -3.53 -2.78
CA GLN A 7 -31.21 -3.92 -3.72
C GLN A 7 -29.91 -3.23 -3.30
N PRO A 8 -29.24 -3.73 -2.25
CA PRO A 8 -28.00 -3.13 -1.77
C PRO A 8 -26.85 -3.37 -2.75
N MET A 9 -26.18 -2.27 -3.10
CA MET A 9 -25.05 -2.20 -4.02
C MET A 9 -23.84 -1.63 -3.26
N LEU A 10 -23.05 -2.52 -2.67
CA LEU A 10 -21.82 -2.16 -1.96
C LEU A 10 -20.69 -1.86 -2.93
N LEU A 11 -20.18 -0.63 -2.89
CA LEU A 11 -19.02 -0.20 -3.68
C LEU A 11 -17.79 0.03 -2.80
N THR A 12 -16.60 -0.08 -3.40
CA THR A 12 -15.34 0.21 -2.72
C THR A 12 -15.07 1.72 -2.65
N SER A 13 -14.68 2.21 -1.49
CA SER A 13 -14.23 3.61 -1.32
C SER A 13 -12.83 3.87 -1.89
N ARG A 14 -12.11 2.83 -2.34
CA ARG A 14 -10.73 2.93 -2.86
C ARG A 14 -10.66 3.44 -4.30
N LYS A 15 -11.71 3.22 -5.10
CA LYS A 15 -11.81 3.78 -6.46
C LYS A 15 -12.34 5.21 -6.37
N LYS A 16 -11.67 6.16 -7.03
CA LYS A 16 -12.09 7.57 -7.05
C LYS A 16 -13.51 7.77 -7.61
N THR A 17 -13.88 7.02 -8.64
CA THR A 17 -15.17 7.14 -9.34
C THR A 17 -15.63 5.76 -9.86
N PRO A 18 -16.28 4.93 -9.03
CA PRO A 18 -16.83 3.66 -9.49
C PRO A 18 -18.03 3.89 -10.41
N THR A 19 -18.09 3.15 -11.51
CA THR A 19 -19.23 3.17 -12.44
C THR A 19 -20.14 1.97 -12.22
N LEU A 20 -21.43 2.16 -12.44
CA LEU A 20 -22.44 1.12 -12.27
C LEU A 20 -23.63 1.31 -13.22
N TRP A 21 -24.32 0.21 -13.49
CA TRP A 21 -25.55 0.17 -14.27
C TRP A 21 -26.67 -0.43 -13.40
N ILE A 22 -27.74 0.34 -13.18
CA ILE A 22 -28.92 -0.09 -12.42
C ILE A 22 -30.06 -0.37 -13.40
N PRO A 23 -30.53 -1.62 -13.52
CA PRO A 23 -31.67 -1.92 -14.34
C PRO A 23 -32.95 -1.32 -13.73
N CYS A 24 -33.81 -0.73 -14.56
CA CYS A 24 -35.17 -0.42 -14.12
C CYS A 24 -35.96 -1.74 -14.09
N PRO A 25 -36.72 -2.06 -13.01
CA PRO A 25 -37.45 -3.33 -12.86
C PRO A 25 -38.74 -3.37 -13.71
N ILE A 26 -38.74 -2.71 -14.86
CA ILE A 26 -39.86 -2.64 -15.81
C ILE A 26 -39.35 -3.22 -17.12
N CYS A 27 -40.08 -4.21 -17.66
CA CYS A 27 -39.70 -4.89 -18.89
C CYS A 27 -39.63 -3.89 -20.06
N SER A 28 -38.60 -4.00 -20.89
CA SER A 28 -38.39 -3.14 -22.07
C SER A 28 -39.54 -3.23 -23.08
N GLU A 29 -40.33 -4.29 -23.04
CA GLU A 29 -41.50 -4.52 -23.89
C GLU A 29 -42.71 -3.64 -23.51
N SER A 30 -42.72 -3.08 -22.29
CA SER A 30 -43.77 -2.18 -21.80
C SER A 30 -43.61 -0.76 -22.37
N LYS A 31 -43.74 -0.63 -23.69
CA LYS A 31 -43.50 0.62 -24.47
C LYS A 31 -44.30 1.82 -23.97
N ASN A 32 -45.45 1.61 -23.32
CA ASN A 32 -46.37 2.68 -22.90
C ASN A 32 -46.14 3.19 -21.46
N VAL A 33 -45.30 2.54 -20.66
CA VAL A 33 -45.07 2.95 -19.27
C VAL A 33 -43.98 4.02 -19.24
N LYS A 34 -44.30 5.28 -18.91
CA LYS A 34 -43.27 6.29 -18.69
C LYS A 34 -42.61 6.04 -17.33
N THR A 35 -41.28 6.13 -17.26
CA THR A 35 -40.52 5.87 -16.03
C THR A 35 -39.59 7.03 -15.71
N VAL A 36 -39.43 7.33 -14.43
CA VAL A 36 -38.56 8.40 -13.97
C VAL A 36 -37.70 7.92 -12.81
N TRP A 37 -36.40 8.15 -12.90
CA TRP A 37 -35.46 7.87 -11.83
C TRP A 37 -35.47 8.99 -10.78
N LYS A 38 -35.63 8.58 -9.53
CA LYS A 38 -35.55 9.46 -8.37
C LYS A 38 -34.48 8.97 -7.39
N PHE A 39 -34.02 9.86 -6.53
CA PHE A 39 -32.90 9.65 -5.64
C PHE A 39 -33.11 10.35 -4.29
N ILE A 40 -32.63 9.71 -3.23
CA ILE A 40 -32.42 10.32 -1.90
C ILE A 40 -30.95 10.21 -1.55
N ARG A 41 -30.32 11.37 -1.31
CA ARG A 41 -28.92 11.46 -0.90
C ARG A 41 -28.69 10.94 0.51
N ARG A 42 -27.53 10.29 0.74
CA ARG A 42 -27.01 10.05 2.09
C ARG A 42 -26.54 11.38 2.70
N SER A 43 -27.35 12.02 3.54
CA SER A 43 -26.93 13.20 4.32
C SER A 43 -26.63 12.81 5.76
N ARG A 44 -25.63 13.43 6.42
CA ARG A 44 -25.11 12.97 7.73
C ARG A 44 -26.19 12.68 8.79
N ASN A 45 -27.34 13.37 8.76
CA ASN A 45 -28.37 13.29 9.79
C ASN A 45 -29.80 13.06 9.26
N SER A 46 -30.00 12.76 7.96
CA SER A 46 -31.35 12.50 7.44
C SER A 46 -31.67 11.01 7.43
N GLN A 47 -32.79 10.64 8.02
CA GLN A 47 -33.39 9.32 7.83
C GLN A 47 -33.75 9.15 6.35
N VAL A 48 -33.65 7.92 5.85
CA VAL A 48 -34.08 7.60 4.46
C VAL A 48 -35.43 6.89 4.49
N PHE A 49 -35.71 6.18 5.58
CA PHE A 49 -36.93 5.41 5.76
C PHE A 49 -37.74 5.91 6.94
N SER A 50 -39.06 5.93 6.78
CA SER A 50 -40.06 6.12 7.83
C SER A 50 -40.88 4.86 8.00
N HIS A 51 -41.39 4.65 9.22
CA HIS A 51 -42.35 3.58 9.49
C HIS A 51 -43.74 4.01 9.01
N SER A 52 -44.38 3.18 8.19
CA SER A 52 -45.76 3.38 7.74
C SER A 52 -46.73 2.63 8.62
N ASN A 53 -47.94 3.18 8.79
CA ASN A 53 -49.02 2.51 9.50
C ASN A 53 -49.74 1.46 8.64
N ARG A 54 -49.41 1.39 7.35
CA ARG A 54 -49.97 0.41 6.41
C ARG A 54 -48.84 -0.41 5.81
N SER A 55 -49.00 -1.71 5.78
CA SER A 55 -48.11 -2.57 5.02
C SER A 55 -48.45 -2.46 3.54
N VAL A 56 -47.42 -2.33 2.72
CA VAL A 56 -47.53 -2.46 1.27
C VAL A 56 -46.58 -3.58 0.89
N PHE A 57 -47.02 -4.60 0.17
CA PHE A 57 -46.22 -5.80 -0.16
C PHE A 57 -45.38 -6.32 1.03
N ASP A 58 -46.04 -6.57 2.17
CA ASP A 58 -45.46 -7.15 3.39
C ASP A 58 -44.30 -6.39 4.02
N SER A 59 -44.23 -5.07 3.81
CA SER A 59 -43.28 -4.23 4.53
C SER A 59 -43.89 -2.89 4.90
N TYR A 60 -43.54 -2.44 6.11
CA TYR A 60 -43.98 -1.20 6.74
C TYR A 60 -42.97 -0.06 6.51
N LEU A 61 -42.03 -0.25 5.57
CA LEU A 61 -41.05 0.75 5.18
C LEU A 61 -41.61 1.66 4.11
N GLU A 62 -41.40 2.95 4.27
CA GLU A 62 -41.60 3.95 3.23
C GLU A 62 -40.40 4.88 3.12
N LEU A 63 -40.09 5.35 1.89
CA LEU A 63 -39.05 6.35 1.66
C LEU A 63 -39.51 7.74 2.10
N GLN A 64 -38.64 8.46 2.80
CA GLN A 64 -38.92 9.83 3.22
C GLN A 64 -39.01 10.76 1.99
N LYS A 65 -40.04 11.60 1.94
CA LYS A 65 -40.27 12.59 0.88
C LYS A 65 -39.71 13.97 1.29
N PRO A 66 -39.33 14.85 0.35
CA PRO A 66 -39.40 14.69 -1.11
C PRO A 66 -38.23 13.90 -1.71
N LEU A 67 -38.52 13.20 -2.82
CA LEU A 67 -37.51 12.50 -3.63
C LEU A 67 -36.97 13.45 -4.70
N GLU A 68 -35.66 13.49 -4.90
CA GLU A 68 -35.04 14.31 -5.94
C GLU A 68 -35.06 13.60 -7.29
N LEU A 69 -35.21 14.35 -8.39
CA LEU A 69 -35.08 13.81 -9.74
C LEU A 69 -33.60 13.61 -10.09
N VAL A 70 -33.26 12.44 -10.63
CA VAL A 70 -31.91 12.17 -11.12
C VAL A 70 -31.64 13.02 -12.36
N LYS A 71 -30.67 13.92 -12.29
CA LYS A 71 -30.28 14.80 -13.40
C LYS A 71 -29.31 14.05 -14.33
N THR A 72 -29.66 13.97 -15.60
CA THR A 72 -28.75 13.45 -16.64
C THR A 72 -27.73 14.52 -17.01
N ASP A 73 -26.44 14.16 -17.06
CA ASP A 73 -25.36 15.08 -17.41
C ASP A 73 -24.97 14.92 -18.89
N LYS A 74 -24.76 16.05 -19.58
CA LYS A 74 -24.23 16.08 -20.96
C LYS A 74 -22.85 15.44 -21.08
N ARG A 75 -22.09 15.38 -19.99
CA ARG A 75 -20.76 14.71 -19.92
C ARG A 75 -20.84 13.19 -19.83
N GLY A 76 -22.04 12.60 -19.83
CA GLY A 76 -22.24 11.14 -19.81
C GLY A 76 -21.97 10.45 -18.46
N ARG A 77 -21.72 11.22 -17.39
CA ARG A 77 -21.51 10.68 -16.02
C ARG A 77 -22.76 10.00 -15.45
N THR A 78 -23.91 10.62 -15.69
CA THR A 78 -25.22 10.07 -15.35
C THR A 78 -26.08 10.05 -16.61
N CYS A 79 -26.44 8.87 -17.08
CA CYS A 79 -27.28 8.71 -18.26
C CYS A 79 -28.30 7.59 -18.08
N ILE A 80 -29.42 7.69 -18.80
CA ILE A 80 -30.47 6.67 -18.80
C ILE A 80 -30.47 6.06 -20.20
N ASP A 81 -30.34 4.73 -20.28
CA ASP A 81 -30.40 4.02 -21.55
C ASP A 81 -31.83 4.13 -22.13
N PRO A 82 -31.99 4.63 -23.37
CA PRO A 82 -33.31 4.80 -23.97
C PRO A 82 -34.04 3.46 -24.23
N LYS A 83 -33.31 2.34 -24.38
CA LYS A 83 -33.88 1.01 -24.67
C LYS A 83 -34.27 0.28 -23.38
N THR A 84 -33.32 0.16 -22.45
CA THR A 84 -33.49 -0.63 -21.23
C THR A 84 -33.99 0.20 -20.05
N ARG A 85 -33.98 1.53 -20.17
CA ARG A 85 -34.27 2.50 -19.10
C ARG A 85 -33.35 2.34 -17.87
N ALA A 86 -32.24 1.63 -18.04
CA ALA A 86 -31.24 1.44 -17.02
C ALA A 86 -30.53 2.76 -16.73
N LEU A 87 -30.22 2.99 -15.46
CA LEU A 87 -29.49 4.16 -15.00
C LEU A 87 -28.00 3.83 -14.92
N HIS A 88 -27.19 4.52 -15.71
CA HIS A 88 -25.74 4.52 -15.59
C HIS A 88 -25.29 5.67 -14.68
N LEU A 89 -24.44 5.35 -13.70
CA LEU A 89 -23.86 6.33 -12.76
C LEU A 89 -22.36 6.16 -12.67
N SER A 90 -21.64 7.28 -12.72
CA SER A 90 -20.27 7.42 -12.23
C SER A 90 -20.31 8.12 -10.88
N ILE A 91 -20.11 7.36 -9.80
CA ILE A 91 -20.36 7.82 -8.42
C ILE A 91 -19.24 8.72 -7.91
N GLU A 92 -19.58 9.94 -7.51
CA GLU A 92 -18.75 10.85 -6.70
C GLU A 92 -19.24 10.88 -5.24
N HIS A 93 -18.62 11.70 -4.39
CA HIS A 93 -18.95 11.79 -2.95
C HIS A 93 -20.40 12.20 -2.66
N ASP A 94 -21.08 12.83 -3.60
CA ASP A 94 -22.44 13.36 -3.44
C ASP A 94 -23.53 12.44 -4.02
N ASP A 95 -23.14 11.34 -4.69
CA ASP A 95 -24.03 10.42 -5.39
C ASP A 95 -24.35 9.15 -4.56
N TRP A 96 -23.83 9.03 -3.34
CA TRP A 96 -24.22 7.95 -2.44
C TRP A 96 -25.67 8.14 -1.99
N GLY A 97 -26.49 7.09 -2.07
CA GLY A 97 -27.91 7.21 -1.75
C GLY A 97 -28.79 6.05 -2.20
N THR A 98 -30.09 6.28 -2.13
CA THR A 98 -31.10 5.33 -2.57
C THR A 98 -31.76 5.81 -3.85
N TYR A 99 -31.70 4.97 -4.87
CA TYR A 99 -32.24 5.21 -6.19
C TYR A 99 -33.48 4.36 -6.43
N ILE A 100 -34.44 4.93 -7.12
CA ILE A 100 -35.70 4.26 -7.43
C ILE A 100 -36.19 4.61 -8.83
N CYS A 101 -36.60 3.58 -9.59
CA CYS A 101 -37.25 3.75 -10.87
C CYS A 101 -38.76 3.81 -10.63
N THR A 102 -39.36 4.99 -10.80
CA THR A 102 -40.80 5.21 -10.51
C THR A 102 -41.63 5.29 -11.78
N VAL A 103 -42.91 4.90 -11.68
CA VAL A 103 -43.93 5.13 -12.72
C VAL A 103 -44.78 6.33 -12.31
N PRO A 104 -44.62 7.50 -12.95
CA PRO A 104 -45.45 8.66 -12.64
C PRO A 104 -46.92 8.37 -12.94
N GLY A 105 -47.81 8.71 -12.02
CA GLY A 105 -49.26 8.54 -12.18
C GLY A 105 -49.83 7.22 -11.66
N ASP A 106 -48.99 6.22 -11.36
CA ASP A 106 -49.40 4.98 -10.71
C ASP A 106 -48.59 4.77 -9.43
N ALA A 107 -49.14 5.19 -8.29
CA ALA A 107 -48.49 5.07 -6.99
C ALA A 107 -48.41 3.60 -6.49
N SER A 108 -49.29 2.73 -6.99
CA SER A 108 -49.36 1.32 -6.59
C SER A 108 -48.39 0.41 -7.37
N HIS A 109 -47.79 0.94 -8.45
CA HIS A 109 -46.90 0.17 -9.31
C HIS A 109 -45.75 -0.49 -8.52
N PRO A 110 -45.50 -1.80 -8.66
CA PRO A 110 -44.47 -2.52 -7.90
C PRO A 110 -43.05 -1.93 -8.00
N ALA A 111 -42.70 -1.36 -9.16
CA ALA A 111 -41.40 -0.70 -9.38
C ALA A 111 -41.13 0.45 -8.38
N ASN A 112 -42.19 1.14 -7.90
CA ASN A 112 -42.07 2.19 -6.89
C ASN A 112 -41.67 1.68 -5.50
N TYR A 113 -41.53 0.37 -5.34
CA TYR A 113 -41.18 -0.29 -4.07
C TYR A 113 -39.91 -1.15 -4.20
N ILE A 114 -39.14 -0.99 -5.29
CA ILE A 114 -37.82 -1.60 -5.46
C ILE A 114 -36.77 -0.50 -5.35
N TRP A 115 -35.90 -0.61 -4.36
CA TRP A 115 -34.98 0.45 -3.95
C TRP A 115 -33.54 -0.01 -4.05
N TYR A 116 -32.73 0.72 -4.80
CA TYR A 116 -31.32 0.44 -4.99
C TYR A 116 -30.48 1.28 -4.02
N HIS A 117 -29.79 0.64 -3.09
CA HIS A 117 -28.99 1.33 -2.07
C HIS A 117 -27.52 1.33 -2.48
N ILE A 118 -27.02 2.47 -2.94
CA ILE A 118 -25.63 2.63 -3.33
C ILE A 118 -24.87 3.16 -2.12
N ASP A 119 -24.08 2.28 -1.51
CA ASP A 119 -23.45 2.53 -0.23
C ASP A 119 -22.03 1.95 -0.19
N HIS A 120 -21.23 2.40 0.77
CA HIS A 120 -19.88 1.90 1.00
C HIS A 120 -19.63 1.68 2.47
N VAL A 121 -18.50 1.03 2.78
CA VAL A 121 -17.99 0.94 4.14
C VAL A 121 -16.91 1.99 4.30
N VAL A 122 -17.15 2.98 5.16
CA VAL A 122 -16.15 3.99 5.49
C VAL A 122 -15.01 3.32 6.26
N SER A 123 -13.78 3.45 5.77
CA SER A 123 -12.60 3.06 6.55
C SER A 123 -12.40 4.04 7.69
N GLU A 124 -12.78 3.62 8.90
CA GLU A 124 -12.65 4.44 10.10
C GLU A 124 -11.24 4.35 10.74
N ILE A 125 -10.28 3.75 10.02
CA ILE A 125 -8.87 3.64 10.48
C ILE A 125 -8.28 5.03 10.74
N SER A 126 -8.61 6.03 9.93
CA SER A 126 -8.11 7.40 10.09
C SER A 126 -8.81 8.21 11.19
N ARG A 127 -9.95 7.74 11.72
CA ARG A 127 -10.77 8.44 12.72
C ARG A 127 -10.80 7.76 14.09
N SER A 128 -9.99 6.71 14.29
CA SER A 128 -9.90 6.03 15.58
C SER A 128 -9.05 6.81 16.59
N SER A 129 -9.46 6.85 17.85
CA SER A 129 -8.72 7.48 18.95
C SER A 129 -7.52 6.63 19.37
N PRO A 130 -6.36 7.23 19.69
CA PRO A 130 -5.19 6.48 20.13
C PRO A 130 -5.36 5.99 21.58
N VAL A 131 -4.87 4.78 21.84
CA VAL A 131 -4.76 4.19 23.17
C VAL A 131 -3.29 3.97 23.47
N VAL A 132 -2.84 4.47 24.61
CA VAL A 132 -1.46 4.30 25.07
C VAL A 132 -1.29 2.87 25.59
N PHE A 133 -0.37 2.13 24.97
CA PHE A 133 0.08 0.86 25.50
C PHE A 133 1.27 1.12 26.44
N PRO A 134 1.21 0.73 27.72
CA PRO A 134 2.30 0.99 28.65
C PRO A 134 3.54 0.21 28.21
N HIS A 135 4.58 0.94 27.81
CA HIS A 135 5.93 0.41 27.61
C HIS A 135 6.84 0.99 28.69
N PRO A 136 7.74 0.20 29.30
CA PRO A 136 8.84 0.77 30.08
C PRO A 136 9.66 1.71 29.18
N ASN A 137 9.60 3.01 29.45
CA ASN A 137 10.44 4.08 28.86
C ASN A 137 10.16 4.52 27.40
N ASN A 138 8.98 4.28 26.83
CA ASN A 138 8.61 4.73 25.47
C ASN A 138 9.58 4.28 24.34
N GLN A 139 10.32 3.19 24.54
CA GLN A 139 11.22 2.64 23.51
C GLN A 139 10.51 1.54 22.70
N PRO A 140 11.00 1.18 21.50
CA PRO A 140 10.49 0.03 20.76
C PRO A 140 10.77 -1.29 21.51
N PHE A 141 9.81 -2.23 21.46
CA PHE A 141 10.01 -3.57 22.01
C PHE A 141 11.08 -4.31 21.22
N LYS A 142 12.20 -4.66 21.86
CA LYS A 142 13.23 -5.50 21.24
C LYS A 142 12.70 -6.93 21.12
N LEU A 143 12.65 -7.44 19.89
CA LEU A 143 12.20 -8.80 19.59
C LEU A 143 13.41 -9.68 19.27
N GLU A 144 13.58 -10.73 20.06
CA GLU A 144 14.59 -11.76 19.85
C GLU A 144 14.01 -12.99 19.15
N ASN A 145 12.70 -13.23 19.30
CA ASN A 145 12.02 -14.36 18.66
C ASN A 145 10.54 -14.03 18.38
N ALA A 146 9.91 -14.87 17.56
CA ALA A 146 8.50 -14.72 17.19
C ALA A 146 7.54 -14.90 18.37
N ASP A 147 7.90 -15.70 19.37
CA ASP A 147 7.05 -15.94 20.54
C ASP A 147 6.89 -14.69 21.40
N GLN A 148 7.97 -13.90 21.57
CA GLN A 148 7.91 -12.59 22.24
C GLN A 148 6.95 -11.65 21.50
N PHE A 149 6.99 -11.63 20.16
CA PHE A 149 6.04 -10.86 19.37
C PHE A 149 4.59 -11.29 19.64
N TYR A 150 4.30 -12.59 19.55
CA TYR A 150 2.94 -13.09 19.77
C TYR A 150 2.43 -12.84 21.20
N ARG A 151 3.31 -12.90 22.20
CA ARG A 151 2.99 -12.54 23.59
C ARG A 151 2.68 -11.05 23.76
N ILE A 152 3.52 -10.16 23.23
CA ILE A 152 3.28 -8.71 23.31
C ILE A 152 1.98 -8.34 22.58
N GLN A 153 1.76 -8.92 21.40
CA GLN A 153 0.52 -8.73 20.64
C GLN A 153 -0.71 -9.24 21.39
N SER A 154 -0.64 -10.38 22.08
CA SER A 154 -1.79 -10.91 22.83
C SER A 154 -2.14 -10.02 24.02
N VAL A 155 -1.15 -9.51 24.76
CA VAL A 155 -1.35 -8.54 25.84
C VAL A 155 -1.94 -7.24 25.29
N ALA A 156 -1.36 -6.68 24.22
CA ALA A 156 -1.86 -5.45 23.61
C ALA A 156 -3.31 -5.58 23.09
N ARG A 157 -3.67 -6.74 22.52
CA ARG A 157 -5.06 -7.03 22.13
C ARG A 157 -6.00 -7.10 23.33
N GLN A 158 -5.57 -7.70 24.44
CA GLN A 158 -6.38 -7.75 25.65
C GLN A 158 -6.58 -6.36 26.25
N GLU A 159 -5.53 -5.56 26.35
CA GLU A 159 -5.61 -4.17 26.82
C GLU A 159 -6.53 -3.33 25.95
N LEU A 160 -6.39 -3.40 24.63
CA LEU A 160 -7.24 -2.66 23.70
C LEU A 160 -8.72 -3.09 23.80
N THR A 161 -8.98 -4.38 24.06
CA THR A 161 -10.32 -4.94 24.25
C THR A 161 -10.94 -4.52 25.60
N LYS A 162 -10.12 -4.36 26.64
CA LYS A 162 -10.53 -3.90 27.98
C LYS A 162 -10.59 -2.38 28.10
N HIS A 163 -10.07 -1.63 27.12
CA HIS A 163 -10.06 -0.18 27.15
C HIS A 163 -11.46 0.39 27.41
N LYS A 164 -11.53 1.35 28.34
CA LYS A 164 -12.77 2.03 28.76
C LYS A 164 -13.37 2.78 27.55
N GLY A 165 -14.70 2.89 27.50
CA GLY A 165 -15.40 3.59 26.42
C GLY A 165 -16.13 2.70 25.43
N TRP A 166 -16.16 1.37 25.67
CA TRP A 166 -16.97 0.45 24.89
C TRP A 166 -17.96 -0.32 25.76
N LYS A 167 -19.23 -0.36 25.35
CA LYS A 167 -20.26 -1.20 25.94
C LYS A 167 -21.01 -1.90 24.80
N GLU A 168 -21.26 -3.20 24.98
CA GLU A 168 -22.09 -3.92 24.04
C GLU A 168 -23.56 -3.50 24.19
N ILE A 169 -24.25 -3.34 23.06
CA ILE A 169 -25.65 -2.89 23.02
C ILE A 169 -26.43 -3.91 22.19
N GLN A 170 -27.41 -4.55 22.81
CA GLN A 170 -28.33 -5.48 22.15
C GLN A 170 -29.60 -4.72 21.74
N LEU A 171 -30.02 -4.89 20.49
CA LEU A 171 -31.23 -4.32 19.91
C LEU A 171 -31.94 -5.40 19.10
N GLY A 172 -32.96 -6.04 19.68
CA GLY A 172 -33.64 -7.19 19.06
C GLY A 172 -32.62 -8.26 18.61
N PRO A 173 -32.54 -8.61 17.31
CA PRO A 173 -31.57 -9.57 16.78
C PRO A 173 -30.16 -9.01 16.56
N LEU A 174 -29.94 -7.70 16.69
CA LEU A 174 -28.66 -7.05 16.44
C LEU A 174 -27.87 -6.88 17.74
N LEU A 175 -26.57 -7.23 17.73
CA LEU A 175 -25.64 -6.91 18.82
C LEU A 175 -24.54 -5.98 18.30
N ILE A 176 -24.48 -4.76 18.82
CA ILE A 176 -23.36 -3.85 18.58
C ILE A 176 -22.22 -4.27 19.50
N THR A 177 -21.12 -4.72 18.89
CA THR A 177 -19.92 -5.24 19.56
C THR A 177 -18.67 -4.70 18.87
N SER A 178 -17.50 -5.05 19.38
CA SER A 178 -16.22 -4.64 18.79
C SER A 178 -15.32 -5.83 18.53
N ARG A 179 -14.48 -5.72 17.50
CA ARG A 179 -13.44 -6.70 17.21
C ARG A 179 -12.11 -5.98 17.01
N VAL A 180 -11.04 -6.61 17.48
CA VAL A 180 -9.69 -6.12 17.23
C VAL A 180 -9.19 -6.73 15.92
N SER A 181 -8.88 -5.87 14.97
CA SER A 181 -8.13 -6.16 13.76
C SER A 181 -6.68 -5.74 13.91
N GLN A 182 -5.81 -6.40 13.18
CA GLN A 182 -4.38 -6.09 13.12
C GLN A 182 -4.02 -5.86 11.67
N ASP A 183 -3.24 -4.80 11.39
CA ASP A 183 -2.67 -4.59 10.07
C ASP A 183 -1.66 -5.71 9.76
N GLU A 184 -1.59 -6.15 8.50
CA GLU A 184 -0.60 -7.15 8.10
C GLU A 184 0.82 -6.64 8.38
N ALA A 185 1.40 -7.09 9.49
CA ALA A 185 2.76 -6.78 9.88
C ALA A 185 3.66 -7.92 9.41
N TYR A 186 4.48 -7.64 8.40
CA TYR A 186 5.46 -8.58 7.88
C TYR A 186 6.71 -8.55 8.78
N ILE A 187 6.80 -9.50 9.71
CA ILE A 187 8.00 -9.72 10.57
C ILE A 187 9.03 -10.60 9.85
N GLU A 188 9.20 -10.37 8.54
CA GLU A 188 10.22 -11.08 7.75
C GLU A 188 11.45 -10.21 7.48
N ARG A 189 11.39 -8.95 7.91
CA ARG A 189 12.49 -7.97 7.81
C ARG A 189 12.98 -7.66 9.23
N CYS A 190 14.30 -7.69 9.40
CA CYS A 190 14.92 -7.24 10.63
C CYS A 190 14.99 -5.70 10.66
N GLY A 191 15.02 -5.10 11.85
CA GLY A 191 14.93 -3.64 12.03
C GLY A 191 13.61 -3.16 12.64
N PRO A 192 13.30 -1.85 12.53
CA PRO A 192 12.12 -1.26 13.15
C PRO A 192 10.85 -1.71 12.42
N VAL A 193 9.88 -2.24 13.18
CA VAL A 193 8.57 -2.68 12.67
C VAL A 193 7.49 -2.01 13.49
N ARG A 194 6.58 -1.30 12.81
CA ARG A 194 5.42 -0.68 13.43
C ARG A 194 4.18 -1.52 13.15
N VAL A 195 3.46 -1.91 14.20
CA VAL A 195 2.21 -2.66 14.08
C VAL A 195 1.08 -1.85 14.68
N ARG A 196 0.00 -1.69 13.91
CA ARG A 196 -1.23 -1.07 14.37
C ARG A 196 -2.27 -2.15 14.68
N LEU A 197 -2.76 -2.12 15.90
CA LEU A 197 -3.98 -2.81 16.31
C LEU A 197 -5.13 -1.83 16.30
N THR A 198 -6.26 -2.21 15.72
CA THR A 198 -7.45 -1.35 15.68
C THR A 198 -8.63 -2.12 16.23
N ARG A 199 -9.29 -1.58 17.26
CA ARG A 199 -10.58 -2.04 17.76
C ARG A 199 -11.67 -1.28 17.03
N GLN A 200 -12.43 -2.02 16.23
CA GLN A 200 -13.47 -1.47 15.36
C GLN A 200 -14.86 -1.95 15.78
N CYS A 201 -15.85 -1.09 15.56
CA CYS A 201 -17.26 -1.38 15.74
C CYS A 201 -17.79 -2.38 14.70
N PHE A 202 -18.53 -3.38 15.16
CA PHE A 202 -19.30 -4.29 14.33
C PHE A 202 -20.72 -4.50 14.87
N VAL A 203 -21.68 -4.57 13.96
CA VAL A 203 -23.03 -5.07 14.24
C VAL A 203 -23.05 -6.56 13.93
N ARG A 204 -23.22 -7.38 14.97
CA ARG A 204 -23.39 -8.82 14.86
C ARG A 204 -24.87 -9.13 14.60
N ILE A 205 -25.15 -9.84 13.52
CA ILE A 205 -26.48 -10.35 13.19
C ILE A 205 -26.45 -11.87 13.06
N PRO A 206 -27.54 -12.59 13.39
CA PRO A 206 -27.71 -13.99 13.04
C PRO A 206 -27.55 -14.22 11.53
N ARG A 207 -27.13 -15.42 11.13
CA ARG A 207 -27.10 -15.80 9.71
C ARG A 207 -28.46 -16.19 9.18
N GLU A 208 -29.21 -16.90 10.02
CA GLU A 208 -30.57 -17.33 9.75
C GLU A 208 -31.54 -16.34 10.37
N ARG A 209 -32.67 -16.11 9.70
CA ARG A 209 -33.70 -15.20 10.19
C ARG A 209 -34.19 -15.72 11.55
N PRO A 210 -34.08 -14.94 12.64
CA PRO A 210 -34.51 -15.39 13.95
C PRO A 210 -36.04 -15.60 13.96
N PRO A 211 -36.52 -16.70 14.56
CA PRO A 211 -37.95 -17.05 14.57
C PRO A 211 -38.79 -16.14 15.48
N ASP A 212 -38.20 -15.63 16.57
CA ASP A 212 -38.92 -14.92 17.64
C ASP A 212 -38.37 -13.50 17.83
N VAL A 213 -38.79 -12.56 16.97
CA VAL A 213 -38.49 -11.13 17.16
C VAL A 213 -39.79 -10.37 17.34
N GLU A 214 -40.06 -9.91 18.57
CA GLU A 214 -41.26 -9.15 18.92
C GLU A 214 -41.33 -7.79 18.19
N GLU A 215 -40.18 -7.17 17.91
CA GLU A 215 -40.10 -5.89 17.21
C GLU A 215 -39.96 -6.08 15.69
N GLU A 216 -41.08 -5.98 14.96
CA GLU A 216 -41.13 -6.11 13.50
C GLU A 216 -40.18 -5.16 12.76
N MET A 217 -39.96 -3.95 13.32
CA MET A 217 -39.00 -2.97 12.79
C MET A 217 -37.56 -3.51 12.79
N MET A 218 -37.13 -4.16 13.87
CA MET A 218 -35.78 -4.70 13.98
C MET A 218 -35.57 -5.87 13.02
N LEU A 219 -36.63 -6.63 12.74
CA LEU A 219 -36.59 -7.70 11.76
C LEU A 219 -36.45 -7.17 10.32
N GLN A 220 -37.09 -6.04 10.00
CA GLN A 220 -36.92 -5.38 8.70
C GLN A 220 -35.50 -4.81 8.51
N ILE A 221 -34.92 -4.21 9.56
CA ILE A 221 -33.51 -3.78 9.56
C ILE A 221 -32.60 -4.99 9.32
N TYR A 222 -32.85 -6.09 10.04
CA TYR A 222 -32.13 -7.34 9.86
C TYR A 222 -32.18 -7.83 8.41
N ASP A 223 -33.34 -7.83 7.77
CA ASP A 223 -33.51 -8.30 6.39
C ASP A 223 -32.69 -7.47 5.40
N VAL A 224 -32.72 -6.12 5.52
CA VAL A 224 -31.93 -5.22 4.66
C VAL A 224 -30.42 -5.47 4.82
N LEU A 225 -29.95 -5.62 6.06
CA LEU A 225 -28.54 -5.87 6.36
C LEU A 225 -28.09 -7.25 5.88
N ARG A 226 -28.92 -8.27 6.07
CA ARG A 226 -28.66 -9.63 5.60
C ARG A 226 -28.53 -9.65 4.08
N GLU A 227 -29.37 -8.92 3.36
CA GLU A 227 -29.28 -8.79 1.90
C GLU A 227 -28.02 -8.05 1.45
N ALA A 228 -27.65 -6.96 2.14
CA ALA A 228 -26.44 -6.19 1.82
C ALA A 228 -25.16 -7.04 1.93
N PHE A 229 -25.17 -7.99 2.85
CA PHE A 229 -24.06 -8.90 3.10
C PHE A 229 -24.43 -10.34 2.72
N ASP A 230 -25.34 -10.56 1.77
CA ASP A 230 -25.76 -11.91 1.32
C ASP A 230 -24.60 -12.71 0.75
N PHE A 231 -23.64 -12.00 0.16
CA PHE A 231 -22.34 -12.55 -0.22
C PHE A 231 -21.54 -13.07 0.98
N THR A 232 -22.02 -13.06 2.22
CA THR A 232 -21.40 -13.71 3.40
C THR A 232 -22.28 -14.82 3.98
N VAL A 233 -23.55 -14.88 3.56
CA VAL A 233 -24.60 -15.82 3.99
C VAL A 233 -24.64 -17.06 3.10
N LEU A 234 -24.47 -16.91 1.78
CA LEU A 234 -24.59 -17.97 0.74
C LEU A 234 -23.55 -19.11 0.82
N PHE A 235 -22.75 -19.21 1.88
CA PHE A 235 -21.51 -20.01 1.91
C PHE A 235 -21.52 -21.24 2.80
N HIS A 236 -22.69 -21.81 3.01
CA HIS A 236 -22.80 -23.14 3.58
C HIS A 236 -23.43 -24.08 2.56
N ALA A 237 -22.63 -24.49 1.58
CA ALA A 237 -22.86 -25.77 0.93
C ALA A 237 -22.40 -26.89 1.89
N THR A 238 -23.08 -28.01 1.91
CA THR A 238 -22.72 -29.20 2.71
C THR A 238 -21.35 -29.79 2.34
N ASN A 239 -20.73 -29.33 1.25
CA ASN A 239 -19.44 -29.79 0.74
C ASN A 239 -18.24 -28.96 1.27
N ARG A 240 -17.29 -29.63 1.91
CA ARG A 240 -16.14 -29.04 2.63
C ARG A 240 -15.15 -28.30 1.71
N SER A 241 -14.97 -28.74 0.46
CA SER A 241 -14.06 -28.11 -0.51
C SER A 241 -14.65 -26.84 -1.12
N ALA A 242 -15.95 -26.85 -1.44
CA ALA A 242 -16.69 -25.68 -1.90
C ALA A 242 -16.66 -24.56 -0.85
N ASN A 243 -16.79 -24.90 0.43
CA ASN A 243 -16.75 -23.94 1.53
C ASN A 243 -15.41 -23.21 1.65
N MET A 244 -14.26 -23.86 1.39
CA MET A 244 -12.95 -23.19 1.46
C MET A 244 -12.74 -22.19 0.32
N MET A 245 -13.15 -22.54 -0.90
CA MET A 245 -13.06 -21.63 -2.05
C MET A 245 -13.99 -20.43 -1.87
N GLN A 246 -15.21 -20.67 -1.39
CA GLN A 246 -16.20 -19.65 -1.12
C GLN A 246 -15.79 -18.69 0.01
N ASP A 247 -15.26 -19.19 1.13
CA ASP A 247 -14.70 -18.35 2.21
C ASP A 247 -13.55 -17.47 1.71
N LYS A 248 -12.69 -18.01 0.84
CA LYS A 248 -11.61 -17.24 0.21
C LYS A 248 -12.16 -16.10 -0.66
N LEU A 249 -13.15 -16.38 -1.51
CA LEU A 249 -13.81 -15.36 -2.34
C LEU A 249 -14.51 -14.29 -1.50
N ALA A 250 -15.15 -14.69 -0.40
CA ALA A 250 -15.77 -13.78 0.56
C ALA A 250 -14.77 -12.80 1.16
N ARG A 251 -13.64 -13.33 1.64
CA ARG A 251 -12.55 -12.54 2.23
C ARG A 251 -11.93 -11.61 1.20
N GLN A 252 -11.71 -12.08 -0.02
CA GLN A 252 -11.24 -11.24 -1.12
C GLN A 252 -12.21 -10.11 -1.43
N ARG A 253 -13.53 -10.39 -1.49
CA ARG A 253 -14.55 -9.37 -1.73
C ARG A 253 -14.60 -8.34 -0.59
N ALA A 254 -14.55 -8.77 0.67
CA ALA A 254 -14.49 -7.88 1.82
C ALA A 254 -13.21 -7.00 1.81
N GLN A 255 -12.05 -7.59 1.48
CA GLN A 255 -10.80 -6.86 1.31
C GLN A 255 -10.89 -5.79 0.21
N VAL A 256 -11.51 -6.11 -0.94
CA VAL A 256 -11.75 -5.15 -2.03
C VAL A 256 -12.68 -4.03 -1.57
N LEU A 257 -13.72 -4.36 -0.80
CA LEU A 257 -14.63 -3.37 -0.20
C LEU A 257 -13.99 -2.57 0.96
N GLY A 258 -12.81 -2.98 1.43
CA GLY A 258 -11.99 -2.22 2.37
C GLY A 258 -12.21 -2.54 3.85
N PHE A 259 -12.76 -3.70 4.19
CA PHE A 259 -12.98 -4.10 5.59
C PHE A 259 -12.62 -5.58 5.85
N PRO A 260 -12.24 -5.94 7.10
CA PRO A 260 -11.97 -7.33 7.46
C PRO A 260 -13.28 -8.13 7.58
N LEU A 261 -13.31 -9.35 7.04
CA LEU A 261 -14.44 -10.25 7.18
C LEU A 261 -14.36 -11.02 8.50
N TYR A 262 -15.35 -10.80 9.37
CA TYR A 262 -15.61 -11.63 10.55
C TYR A 262 -16.96 -12.31 10.39
N ALA A 263 -16.96 -13.64 10.36
CA ALA A 263 -18.18 -14.46 10.37
C ALA A 263 -17.86 -15.82 10.98
N ASN A 264 -18.86 -16.44 11.62
CA ASN A 264 -18.80 -17.82 12.11
C ASN A 264 -20.04 -18.57 11.61
N LYS A 265 -20.26 -19.82 12.04
CA LYS A 265 -21.39 -20.63 11.56
C LYS A 265 -22.76 -20.00 11.84
N THR A 266 -22.87 -19.17 12.88
CA THR A 266 -24.15 -18.67 13.40
C THR A 266 -24.37 -17.17 13.18
N TYR A 267 -23.31 -16.39 13.03
CA TYR A 267 -23.36 -14.93 13.02
C TYR A 267 -22.44 -14.33 11.94
N ILE A 268 -22.87 -13.17 11.45
CA ILE A 268 -22.09 -12.28 10.58
C ILE A 268 -21.83 -11.00 11.35
N TYR A 269 -20.66 -10.41 11.16
CA TYR A 269 -20.27 -9.14 11.77
C TYR A 269 -20.11 -8.10 10.66
N ILE A 270 -20.98 -7.11 10.69
CA ILE A 270 -21.04 -6.04 9.71
C ILE A 270 -20.33 -4.80 10.28
N PRO A 271 -19.37 -4.19 9.59
CA PRO A 271 -18.67 -3.00 10.10
C PRO A 271 -19.65 -1.82 10.27
N CYS A 272 -19.63 -1.15 11.43
CA CYS A 272 -20.54 -0.03 11.70
C CYS A 272 -20.32 1.19 10.80
N GLY A 273 -19.15 1.27 10.14
CA GLY A 273 -18.85 2.26 9.11
C GLY A 273 -19.64 2.06 7.81
N TYR A 274 -20.49 1.03 7.70
CA TYR A 274 -21.41 0.89 6.57
C TYR A 274 -22.41 2.05 6.53
N THR A 275 -22.38 2.82 5.46
CA THR A 275 -23.07 4.13 5.39
C THR A 275 -24.57 4.03 5.59
N LEU A 276 -25.21 2.96 5.10
CA LEU A 276 -26.65 2.79 5.19
C LEU A 276 -27.16 2.75 6.64
N PHE A 277 -26.38 2.23 7.60
CA PHE A 277 -26.81 2.06 8.99
C PHE A 277 -27.40 3.32 9.60
N LYS A 278 -26.76 4.47 9.38
CA LYS A 278 -27.19 5.76 9.95
C LYS A 278 -28.55 6.22 9.44
N HIS A 279 -29.00 5.65 8.33
CA HIS A 279 -30.23 6.02 7.63
C HIS A 279 -31.30 4.94 7.72
N LEU A 280 -30.96 3.75 8.25
CA LEU A 280 -31.91 2.69 8.58
C LEU A 280 -32.68 3.12 9.82
N TYR A 281 -33.81 3.80 9.59
CA TYR A 281 -34.63 4.38 10.65
C TYR A 281 -33.86 5.33 11.56
N ASN A 282 -34.51 5.70 12.67
CA ASN A 282 -33.96 6.54 13.72
C ASN A 282 -32.86 5.84 14.54
N PHE A 283 -31.94 5.10 13.90
CA PHE A 283 -30.88 4.34 14.54
C PHE A 283 -30.01 5.23 15.44
N GLN A 284 -29.84 6.50 15.07
CA GLN A 284 -29.15 7.50 15.90
C GLN A 284 -29.89 7.79 17.22
N ASN A 285 -31.22 7.74 17.25
CA ASN A 285 -31.98 7.90 18.49
C ASN A 285 -31.98 6.61 19.33
N LEU A 286 -31.96 5.43 18.67
CA LEU A 286 -31.86 4.14 19.36
C LEU A 286 -30.47 3.94 19.99
N VAL A 287 -29.42 4.42 19.31
CA VAL A 287 -28.04 4.34 19.75
C VAL A 287 -27.38 5.72 19.63
N PRO A 288 -27.52 6.56 20.67
CA PRO A 288 -26.89 7.86 20.70
C PRO A 288 -25.38 7.77 20.44
N GLY A 289 -24.88 8.56 19.48
CA GLY A 289 -23.45 8.57 19.13
C GLY A 289 -22.98 7.43 18.22
N PHE A 290 -23.88 6.75 17.51
CA PHE A 290 -23.50 5.74 16.52
C PHE A 290 -22.89 6.34 15.22
N PRO A 291 -21.81 5.77 14.66
CA PRO A 291 -21.03 4.66 15.19
C PRO A 291 -20.19 5.10 16.39
N PRO A 292 -20.06 4.25 17.42
CA PRO A 292 -19.19 4.50 18.56
C PRO A 292 -17.74 4.68 18.12
N THR A 293 -16.96 5.39 18.94
CA THR A 293 -15.55 5.68 18.68
C THR A 293 -14.73 4.39 18.57
N ASN A 294 -13.99 4.25 17.46
CA ASN A 294 -12.99 3.20 17.32
C ASN A 294 -11.70 3.58 18.04
N TYR A 295 -10.95 2.58 18.47
CA TYR A 295 -9.69 2.79 19.18
C TYR A 295 -8.55 2.11 18.43
N HIS A 296 -7.36 2.69 18.48
CA HIS A 296 -6.18 2.06 17.91
C HIS A 296 -4.99 2.15 18.85
N LEU A 297 -4.10 1.18 18.70
CA LEU A 297 -2.90 1.05 19.50
C LEU A 297 -1.76 0.77 18.53
N ILE A 298 -0.71 1.58 18.61
CA ILE A 298 0.50 1.45 17.80
C ILE A 298 1.57 0.84 18.68
N ILE A 299 2.18 -0.24 18.20
CA ILE A 299 3.30 -0.89 18.86
C ILE A 299 4.50 -0.80 17.94
N ASP A 300 5.56 -0.18 18.45
CA ASP A 300 6.84 -0.12 17.78
C ASP A 300 7.72 -1.28 18.29
N TYR A 301 8.27 -2.04 17.36
CA TYR A 301 9.16 -3.16 17.60
C TYR A 301 10.52 -2.91 16.97
N GLN A 302 11.57 -3.46 17.57
CA GLN A 302 12.89 -3.56 16.99
C GLN A 302 13.24 -5.05 16.84
N VAL A 303 13.09 -5.59 15.63
CA VAL A 303 13.44 -6.98 15.34
C VAL A 303 14.96 -7.09 15.28
N ARG A 304 15.56 -7.93 16.14
CA ARG A 304 17.00 -8.16 16.15
C ARG A 304 17.42 -8.71 14.79
N CYS A 305 18.35 -8.01 14.13
CA CYS A 305 19.10 -8.60 13.02
C CYS A 305 20.18 -9.48 13.66
N ASP A 306 19.99 -10.79 13.68
CA ASP A 306 21.12 -11.67 13.96
C ASP A 306 22.13 -11.45 12.84
N ARG A 307 23.24 -10.78 13.17
CA ARG A 307 24.43 -10.87 12.33
C ARG A 307 24.80 -12.35 12.37
N PRO A 308 24.83 -13.07 11.25
CA PRO A 308 25.15 -14.48 11.26
C PRO A 308 26.54 -14.65 11.89
N ASP A 309 26.56 -15.36 13.01
CA ASP A 309 27.78 -15.65 13.76
C ASP A 309 28.68 -16.55 12.93
N LEU A 310 30.01 -16.39 13.02
CA LEU A 310 31.04 -17.13 12.26
C LEU A 310 30.82 -18.65 12.31
N PHE A 311 30.21 -19.15 13.39
CA PHE A 311 29.85 -20.55 13.58
C PHE A 311 28.62 -21.00 12.76
N SER A 312 27.60 -20.14 12.59
CA SER A 312 26.44 -20.42 11.73
C SER A 312 26.82 -20.46 10.24
N TRP A 313 27.87 -19.71 9.85
CA TRP A 313 28.44 -19.78 8.51
C TRP A 313 29.07 -21.14 8.23
N ALA A 314 29.75 -21.75 9.22
CA ALA A 314 30.34 -23.07 9.08
C ALA A 314 29.27 -24.15 8.90
N GLU A 315 28.18 -24.12 9.67
CA GLU A 315 27.07 -25.07 9.52
C GLU A 315 26.30 -24.88 8.20
N MET A 316 26.14 -23.64 7.73
CA MET A 316 25.47 -23.37 6.46
C MET A 316 26.33 -23.79 5.24
N ILE A 317 27.66 -23.73 5.35
CA ILE A 317 28.61 -24.23 4.34
C ILE A 317 28.70 -25.76 4.37
N LEU A 318 28.72 -26.37 5.56
CA LEU A 318 28.68 -27.84 5.73
C LEU A 318 27.35 -28.42 5.24
N GLY A 319 26.22 -27.79 5.56
CA GLY A 319 24.90 -28.16 5.04
C GLY A 319 24.79 -28.01 3.52
N LYS A 320 25.48 -27.02 2.91
CA LYS A 320 25.59 -26.87 1.45
C LYS A 320 26.34 -28.05 0.82
N ALA A 321 27.36 -28.59 1.49
CA ALA A 321 28.11 -29.76 1.03
C ALA A 321 27.28 -31.05 1.11
N ASP A 322 26.51 -31.26 2.18
CA ASP A 322 25.68 -32.48 2.35
C ASP A 322 24.43 -32.48 1.46
N ILE A 323 23.81 -31.31 1.24
CA ILE A 323 22.67 -31.17 0.31
C ILE A 323 23.13 -31.36 -1.15
N MET A 324 24.33 -30.89 -1.51
CA MET A 324 24.87 -31.11 -2.86
C MET A 324 25.36 -32.56 -3.07
N LYS A 325 25.76 -33.27 -2.01
CA LYS A 325 26.19 -34.68 -2.05
C LYS A 325 25.06 -35.70 -1.91
N GLY A 326 23.82 -35.27 -1.68
CA GLY A 326 22.63 -36.14 -1.72
C GLY A 326 22.42 -37.06 -0.52
N ASN A 327 23.24 -36.97 0.54
CA ASN A 327 23.14 -37.83 1.71
C ASN A 327 22.24 -37.25 2.80
N ILE A 328 20.93 -37.15 2.52
CA ILE A 328 19.91 -36.94 3.57
C ILE A 328 19.02 -38.19 3.60
N THR A 329 18.96 -38.88 4.74
CA THR A 329 18.05 -40.01 4.98
C THR A 329 16.64 -39.51 5.25
N TRP A 330 15.76 -39.63 4.24
CA TRP A 330 14.44 -38.96 4.14
C TRP A 330 13.28 -39.58 4.95
N ARG A 331 13.51 -40.48 5.92
CA ARG A 331 12.41 -41.09 6.68
C ARG A 331 11.77 -40.16 7.73
N ALA A 332 12.37 -39.02 8.08
CA ALA A 332 11.85 -38.11 9.11
C ALA A 332 11.05 -36.89 8.59
N ILE A 333 10.95 -36.67 7.27
CA ILE A 333 10.52 -35.37 6.68
C ILE A 333 9.17 -35.48 5.91
N SER A 334 8.31 -36.43 6.25
CA SER A 334 6.95 -36.52 5.66
C SER A 334 5.94 -35.53 6.26
N TYR A 335 6.31 -34.78 7.30
CA TYR A 335 5.38 -33.98 8.11
C TYR A 335 5.40 -32.46 7.89
N TYR A 336 6.33 -31.92 7.10
CA TYR A 336 6.41 -30.47 6.85
C TYR A 336 5.71 -30.07 5.54
N ARG A 337 4.91 -29.00 5.59
CA ARG A 337 4.09 -28.50 4.46
C ARG A 337 4.91 -28.03 3.24
N TYR A 338 6.17 -27.61 3.43
CA TYR A 338 7.20 -27.41 2.37
C TYR A 338 8.57 -27.11 3.02
N THR A 339 9.67 -27.33 2.28
CA THR A 339 11.05 -27.07 2.79
C THR A 339 11.50 -25.66 2.45
N LYS A 340 12.11 -24.94 3.40
CA LYS A 340 12.79 -23.66 3.16
C LYS A 340 14.29 -23.84 3.29
N VAL A 341 15.06 -23.36 2.31
CA VAL A 341 16.53 -23.41 2.31
C VAL A 341 17.06 -22.00 2.10
N MET A 342 17.98 -21.57 2.95
CA MET A 342 18.70 -20.31 2.78
C MET A 342 20.04 -20.59 2.11
N LEU A 343 20.40 -19.80 1.09
CA LEU A 343 21.64 -19.95 0.34
C LEU A 343 22.38 -18.62 0.28
N LEU A 344 23.65 -18.64 0.65
CA LEU A 344 24.57 -17.53 0.36
C LEU A 344 25.28 -17.80 -0.96
N VAL A 345 25.27 -16.78 -1.82
CA VAL A 345 25.87 -16.80 -3.14
C VAL A 345 26.69 -15.51 -3.32
N HIS A 346 27.79 -15.58 -4.04
CA HIS A 346 28.58 -14.40 -4.37
C HIS A 346 28.10 -13.82 -5.69
N GLU A 347 28.04 -12.50 -5.78
CA GLU A 347 27.88 -11.81 -7.06
C GLU A 347 28.98 -12.26 -8.03
N GLY A 348 28.60 -12.49 -9.29
CA GLY A 348 29.50 -12.99 -10.33
C GLY A 348 29.73 -14.50 -10.31
N GLN A 349 29.15 -15.25 -9.36
CA GLN A 349 29.25 -16.70 -9.36
C GLN A 349 28.61 -17.29 -10.61
N LYS A 350 29.38 -18.06 -11.38
CA LYS A 350 28.93 -18.69 -12.63
C LYS A 350 28.33 -20.07 -12.40
N ASN A 351 27.39 -20.47 -13.26
CA ASN A 351 26.75 -21.79 -13.26
C ASN A 351 26.10 -22.20 -11.93
N PHE A 352 25.48 -21.25 -11.22
CA PHE A 352 24.82 -21.52 -9.96
C PHE A 352 23.48 -22.24 -10.21
N ARG A 353 23.20 -23.34 -9.51
CA ARG A 353 22.05 -24.21 -9.77
C ARG A 353 21.19 -24.45 -8.53
N LEU A 354 19.88 -24.33 -8.69
CA LEU A 354 18.88 -24.74 -7.70
C LEU A 354 18.15 -25.99 -8.17
N LYS A 355 18.13 -27.03 -7.36
CA LYS A 355 17.45 -28.29 -7.69
C LYS A 355 16.10 -28.38 -7.01
N CYS A 356 15.07 -28.78 -7.75
CA CYS A 356 13.79 -29.13 -7.13
C CYS A 356 13.77 -30.61 -6.78
N THR A 357 13.68 -30.94 -5.49
CA THR A 357 13.73 -32.32 -5.01
C THR A 357 12.32 -32.95 -4.96
N SER A 358 12.11 -34.02 -5.74
CA SER A 358 10.87 -34.83 -5.75
C SER A 358 11.18 -36.32 -5.59
N ARG A 359 10.16 -37.11 -5.18
CA ARG A 359 10.29 -38.57 -4.96
C ARG A 359 10.67 -39.35 -6.24
N ALA A 360 10.29 -38.83 -7.40
CA ALA A 360 10.74 -39.29 -8.70
C ALA A 360 11.55 -38.17 -9.37
N GLU A 361 12.53 -38.51 -10.19
CA GLU A 361 13.33 -37.50 -10.91
C GLU A 361 12.44 -36.69 -11.84
N PRO A 362 12.31 -35.37 -11.62
CA PRO A 362 11.44 -34.54 -12.43
C PRO A 362 12.09 -34.30 -13.80
N ARG A 363 11.30 -34.35 -14.87
CA ARG A 363 11.77 -34.08 -16.24
C ARG A 363 11.08 -32.83 -16.75
N CYS A 364 11.88 -31.89 -17.26
CA CYS A 364 11.38 -30.64 -17.82
C CYS A 364 11.70 -30.60 -19.31
N VAL A 365 10.64 -30.67 -20.12
CA VAL A 365 10.71 -30.53 -21.58
C VAL A 365 9.81 -29.37 -21.98
N GLN A 366 10.13 -28.72 -23.10
CA GLN A 366 9.50 -27.49 -23.60
C GLN A 366 7.96 -27.45 -23.54
N ASN A 367 7.25 -28.59 -23.72
CA ASN A 367 5.78 -28.67 -23.63
C ASN A 367 5.24 -29.47 -22.43
N ARG A 368 6.11 -30.07 -21.62
CA ARG A 368 5.72 -30.91 -20.47
C ARG A 368 6.74 -30.74 -19.35
N SER A 369 6.68 -29.61 -18.66
CA SER A 369 7.42 -29.41 -17.43
C SER A 369 6.69 -30.06 -16.25
N HIS A 370 7.42 -30.88 -15.49
CA HIS A 370 6.94 -31.42 -14.21
C HIS A 370 7.03 -30.39 -13.08
N VAL A 371 7.83 -29.34 -13.29
CA VAL A 371 8.13 -28.30 -12.30
C VAL A 371 8.01 -26.92 -12.95
N ILE A 372 7.50 -25.96 -12.19
CA ILE A 372 7.60 -24.53 -12.50
C ILE A 372 8.33 -23.81 -11.37
N TRP A 373 9.25 -22.93 -11.74
CA TRP A 373 9.96 -22.06 -10.82
C TRP A 373 9.33 -20.67 -10.82
N ARG A 374 9.14 -20.09 -9.62
CA ARG A 374 8.58 -18.75 -9.43
C ARG A 374 9.40 -17.95 -8.43
N THR A 375 9.58 -16.66 -8.66
CA THR A 375 10.17 -15.75 -7.67
C THR A 375 9.12 -15.29 -6.64
N GLY A 376 9.54 -14.65 -5.54
CA GLY A 376 8.65 -13.97 -4.60
C GLY A 376 7.90 -12.79 -5.22
N SER A 377 8.54 -12.16 -6.21
CA SER A 377 7.94 -11.17 -7.09
C SER A 377 6.92 -11.74 -8.11
N GLY A 378 6.77 -13.06 -8.21
CA GLY A 378 5.77 -13.72 -9.05
C GLY A 378 6.19 -13.97 -10.50
N ILE A 379 7.46 -13.74 -10.85
CA ILE A 379 8.04 -14.03 -12.16
C ILE A 379 8.22 -15.54 -12.29
N SER A 380 7.73 -16.13 -13.39
CA SER A 380 7.88 -17.55 -13.68
C SER A 380 8.98 -17.80 -14.69
N PHE A 381 9.78 -18.85 -14.46
CA PHE A 381 10.81 -19.28 -15.40
C PHE A 381 10.35 -20.49 -16.19
N GLU A 382 10.55 -20.42 -17.51
CA GLU A 382 10.23 -21.49 -18.43
C GLU A 382 11.50 -22.25 -18.88
N TYR A 383 11.27 -23.40 -19.52
CA TYR A 383 12.35 -24.15 -20.15
C TYR A 383 12.95 -23.34 -21.30
N GLY A 384 14.22 -22.95 -21.15
CA GLY A 384 14.93 -22.12 -22.13
C GLY A 384 16.03 -22.90 -22.84
N ARG A 385 15.93 -23.07 -24.17
CA ARG A 385 17.04 -23.57 -25.02
C ARG A 385 18.05 -22.48 -25.37
N ASN A 386 17.66 -21.22 -25.26
CA ASN A 386 18.49 -20.08 -25.64
C ASN A 386 19.56 -19.83 -24.56
N ALA A 387 20.83 -19.86 -24.96
CA ALA A 387 21.97 -19.60 -24.09
C ALA A 387 22.13 -18.11 -23.71
N ASN A 388 21.29 -17.23 -24.27
CA ASN A 388 21.36 -15.78 -24.05
C ASN A 388 20.52 -15.31 -22.85
N VAL A 389 19.86 -16.22 -22.13
CA VAL A 389 19.03 -15.89 -20.96
C VAL A 389 19.76 -16.33 -19.69
N ASN A 390 20.08 -15.37 -18.82
CA ASN A 390 20.88 -15.60 -17.62
C ASN A 390 20.27 -16.64 -16.66
N ILE A 391 18.95 -16.61 -16.46
CA ILE A 391 18.23 -17.56 -15.60
C ILE A 391 17.34 -18.46 -16.46
N ARG A 392 17.55 -19.78 -16.41
CA ARG A 392 16.79 -20.74 -17.22
C ARG A 392 16.58 -22.09 -16.54
N VAL A 393 15.47 -22.74 -16.89
CA VAL A 393 15.16 -24.10 -16.41
C VAL A 393 15.84 -25.15 -17.29
N GLN A 394 16.61 -26.04 -16.68
CA GLN A 394 17.34 -27.13 -17.31
C GLN A 394 16.46 -28.39 -17.50
N PRO A 395 16.91 -29.38 -18.32
CA PRO A 395 16.16 -30.62 -18.55
C PRO A 395 15.85 -31.44 -17.29
N ASP A 396 16.72 -31.34 -16.27
CA ASP A 396 16.57 -31.95 -14.94
C ASP A 396 15.65 -31.12 -14.01
N CYS A 397 14.92 -30.14 -14.55
CA CYS A 397 14.11 -29.17 -13.82
C CYS A 397 14.88 -28.31 -12.80
N SER A 398 16.20 -28.26 -12.87
CA SER A 398 16.99 -27.32 -12.08
C SER A 398 16.90 -25.90 -12.66
N LEU A 399 16.94 -24.89 -11.79
CA LEU A 399 17.05 -23.49 -12.20
C LEU A 399 18.54 -23.13 -12.26
N LEU A 400 19.03 -22.81 -13.45
CA LEU A 400 20.41 -22.42 -13.70
C LEU A 400 20.51 -20.89 -13.80
N PHE A 401 21.48 -20.33 -13.08
CA PHE A 401 21.99 -18.98 -13.24
C PHE A 401 23.33 -19.09 -13.95
N ASP A 402 23.43 -18.56 -15.16
CA ASP A 402 24.68 -18.54 -15.91
C ASP A 402 25.71 -17.63 -15.19
N GLN A 403 25.26 -16.49 -14.66
CA GLN A 403 26.00 -15.63 -13.72
C GLN A 403 25.04 -14.97 -12.70
N VAL A 404 25.43 -14.91 -11.42
CA VAL A 404 24.57 -14.35 -10.37
C VAL A 404 24.76 -12.83 -10.25
N HIS A 405 23.67 -12.06 -10.31
CA HIS A 405 23.67 -10.60 -10.16
C HIS A 405 22.97 -10.13 -8.87
N LEU A 406 23.39 -9.01 -8.28
CA LEU A 406 22.81 -8.48 -7.03
C LEU A 406 21.28 -8.31 -7.06
N PHE A 407 20.72 -7.86 -8.19
CA PHE A 407 19.27 -7.63 -8.32
C PHE A 407 18.44 -8.93 -8.40
N GLU A 408 19.11 -10.09 -8.44
CA GLU A 408 18.45 -11.41 -8.48
C GLU A 408 18.24 -11.99 -7.07
N GLU A 409 18.49 -11.19 -6.02
CA GLU A 409 18.20 -11.52 -4.63
C GLU A 409 16.68 -11.61 -4.39
N ASP A 410 16.15 -12.83 -4.37
CA ASP A 410 14.74 -13.11 -4.09
C ASP A 410 14.60 -14.52 -3.49
N THR A 411 13.37 -14.89 -3.15
CA THR A 411 12.97 -16.26 -2.81
C THR A 411 12.44 -16.98 -4.05
N TYR A 412 13.04 -18.12 -4.37
CA TYR A 412 12.70 -18.95 -5.52
C TYR A 412 11.92 -20.19 -5.08
N TYR A 413 10.68 -20.27 -5.52
CA TYR A 413 9.72 -21.32 -5.22
C TYR A 413 9.67 -22.34 -6.35
N CYS A 414 9.86 -23.61 -6.01
CA CYS A 414 9.56 -24.71 -6.92
C CYS A 414 8.14 -25.22 -6.67
N HIS A 415 7.30 -25.27 -7.70
CA HIS A 415 6.00 -25.92 -7.68
C HIS A 415 6.01 -27.16 -8.58
N THR A 416 5.49 -28.26 -8.08
CA THR A 416 5.31 -29.49 -8.87
C THR A 416 3.95 -29.50 -9.55
N ARG A 417 3.89 -30.10 -10.74
CA ARG A 417 2.65 -30.31 -11.49
C ARG A 417 1.77 -31.31 -10.76
N GLN A 418 0.48 -31.00 -10.63
CA GLN A 418 -0.49 -31.86 -9.93
C GLN A 418 -1.25 -32.68 -10.99
N LEU A 419 -1.00 -33.99 -11.04
CA LEU A 419 -1.60 -34.90 -12.03
C LEU A 419 -2.96 -35.48 -11.59
N ARG A 420 -3.55 -34.99 -10.49
CA ARG A 420 -4.85 -35.51 -10.01
C ARG A 420 -5.98 -34.92 -10.86
N LEU A 421 -6.64 -35.78 -11.63
CA LEU A 421 -7.75 -35.54 -12.56
C LEU A 421 -9.01 -34.89 -11.95
N GLU A 422 -9.04 -34.64 -10.64
CA GLU A 422 -10.25 -34.20 -9.92
C GLU A 422 -10.43 -32.67 -9.86
N GLN A 423 -9.47 -31.87 -10.35
CA GLN A 423 -9.53 -30.41 -10.34
C GLN A 423 -9.33 -29.84 -11.74
N VAL A 424 -10.43 -29.63 -12.46
CA VAL A 424 -10.44 -29.00 -13.79
C VAL A 424 -9.92 -27.57 -13.65
N GLY A 425 -8.82 -27.25 -14.34
CA GLY A 425 -8.24 -25.90 -14.41
C GLY A 425 -7.03 -25.61 -13.51
N GLN A 426 -6.66 -26.52 -12.60
CA GLN A 426 -5.51 -26.30 -11.71
C GLN A 426 -4.33 -27.25 -12.01
N VAL A 427 -3.39 -26.75 -12.83
CA VAL A 427 -2.26 -27.56 -13.33
C VAL A 427 -1.09 -27.68 -12.32
N TRP A 428 -0.95 -26.71 -11.40
CA TRP A 428 0.19 -26.59 -10.48
C TRP A 428 -0.24 -26.68 -9.01
N ALA A 429 0.61 -27.30 -8.18
CA ALA A 429 0.37 -27.40 -6.74
C ALA A 429 0.28 -26.01 -6.08
N VAL A 430 -0.75 -25.79 -5.26
CA VAL A 430 -0.98 -24.54 -4.50
C VAL A 430 0.20 -24.21 -3.60
N THR A 431 0.75 -25.23 -2.94
CA THR A 431 1.89 -25.10 -2.03
C THR A 431 3.18 -25.43 -2.78
N PRO A 432 4.24 -24.61 -2.67
CA PRO A 432 5.54 -24.93 -3.24
C PRO A 432 6.10 -26.18 -2.57
N ARG A 433 6.93 -26.95 -3.26
CA ARG A 433 7.60 -28.12 -2.71
C ARG A 433 8.82 -27.72 -1.89
N ILE A 434 9.59 -26.76 -2.42
CA ILE A 434 10.77 -26.18 -1.79
C ILE A 434 10.84 -24.69 -2.14
N ALA A 435 11.35 -23.89 -1.22
CA ALA A 435 11.62 -22.47 -1.40
C ALA A 435 13.09 -22.19 -1.04
N TYR A 436 13.82 -21.59 -1.98
CA TYR A 436 15.20 -21.16 -1.80
C TYR A 436 15.25 -19.65 -1.59
N ARG A 437 15.67 -19.19 -0.42
CA ARG A 437 15.98 -17.78 -0.20
C ARG A 437 17.46 -17.55 -0.52
N ILE A 438 17.73 -16.80 -1.59
CA ILE A 438 19.10 -16.47 -1.97
C ILE A 438 19.47 -15.15 -1.32
N HIS A 439 20.63 -15.09 -0.69
CA HIS A 439 21.28 -13.86 -0.27
C HIS A 439 22.57 -13.70 -1.06
N ILE A 440 22.67 -12.60 -1.80
CA ILE A 440 23.79 -12.34 -2.70
C ILE A 440 24.73 -11.37 -2.00
N ARG A 441 25.96 -11.83 -1.72
CA ARG A 441 26.99 -10.93 -1.23
C ARG A 441 27.61 -10.21 -2.42
N PRO A 442 27.68 -8.87 -2.44
CA PRO A 442 28.43 -8.14 -3.45
C PRO A 442 29.85 -8.67 -3.46
N GLN A 443 30.42 -8.82 -4.64
CA GLN A 443 31.83 -9.17 -4.72
C GLN A 443 32.57 -8.04 -4.00
N PRO A 444 33.41 -8.33 -2.98
CA PRO A 444 34.19 -7.26 -2.36
C PRO A 444 34.95 -6.58 -3.49
N GLU A 445 34.85 -5.25 -3.59
CA GLU A 445 35.64 -4.46 -4.53
C GLU A 445 37.09 -4.90 -4.35
N MET A 446 37.57 -5.70 -5.29
CA MET A 446 38.95 -6.13 -5.26
C MET A 446 39.72 -4.85 -5.52
N TRP A 447 40.55 -4.47 -4.54
CA TRP A 447 41.55 -3.44 -4.77
C TRP A 447 42.23 -3.72 -6.11
N PRO A 448 42.40 -2.70 -6.97
CA PRO A 448 43.04 -2.87 -8.27
C PRO A 448 44.34 -3.65 -8.05
N LYS A 449 44.64 -4.58 -8.97
CA LYS A 449 45.90 -5.35 -8.86
C LYS A 449 47.05 -4.35 -8.69
N GLN A 450 48.06 -4.68 -7.89
CA GLN A 450 49.16 -3.75 -7.55
C GLN A 450 49.70 -2.98 -8.76
N THR A 451 49.73 -3.63 -9.93
CA THR A 451 50.10 -3.05 -11.22
C THR A 451 49.20 -1.90 -11.69
N GLU A 452 47.88 -2.03 -11.57
CA GLU A 452 46.90 -0.99 -11.96
C GLU A 452 46.94 0.19 -10.99
N PHE A 453 47.17 -0.06 -9.69
CA PHE A 453 47.37 0.99 -8.70
C PHE A 453 48.65 1.79 -8.96
N LEU A 454 49.75 1.10 -9.27
CA LEU A 454 51.04 1.72 -9.63
C LEU A 454 50.94 2.57 -10.90
N VAL A 455 50.22 2.09 -11.92
CA VAL A 455 49.96 2.84 -13.16
C VAL A 455 49.10 4.08 -12.88
N GLY A 456 48.05 3.95 -12.07
CA GLY A 456 47.22 5.10 -11.68
C GLY A 456 48.02 6.15 -10.90
N LEU A 457 48.87 5.72 -9.98
CA LEU A 457 49.70 6.62 -9.17
C LEU A 457 50.75 7.35 -10.02
N THR A 458 51.35 6.67 -11.01
CA THR A 458 52.32 7.29 -11.93
C THR A 458 51.68 8.32 -12.85
N ILE A 459 50.47 8.05 -13.35
CA ILE A 459 49.73 9.03 -14.15
C ILE A 459 49.41 10.27 -13.31
N LEU A 460 49.00 10.09 -12.06
CA LEU A 460 48.67 11.19 -11.14
C LEU A 460 49.91 12.02 -10.76
N THR A 461 51.06 11.40 -10.51
CA THR A 461 52.30 12.14 -10.20
C THR A 461 52.81 12.91 -11.40
N ILE A 462 52.75 12.34 -12.60
CA ILE A 462 53.10 13.05 -13.85
C ILE A 462 52.18 14.26 -14.03
N TRP A 463 50.86 14.09 -13.90
CA TRP A 463 49.90 15.19 -14.01
C TRP A 463 50.12 16.28 -12.96
N SER A 464 50.35 15.88 -11.71
CA SER A 464 50.66 16.83 -10.63
C SER A 464 51.93 17.61 -10.91
N SER A 465 52.96 16.98 -11.48
CA SER A 465 54.22 17.64 -11.83
C SER A 465 54.06 18.64 -12.99
N CYS A 466 53.26 18.30 -14.00
CA CYS A 466 52.94 19.22 -15.09
C CYS A 466 52.19 20.46 -14.56
N LEU A 467 51.23 20.26 -13.66
CA LEU A 467 50.46 21.35 -13.07
C LEU A 467 51.32 22.25 -12.18
N THR A 468 52.25 21.71 -11.39
CA THR A 468 53.16 22.55 -10.59
C THR A 468 54.14 23.34 -11.47
N VAL A 469 54.70 22.74 -12.52
CA VAL A 469 55.55 23.48 -13.46
C VAL A 469 54.78 24.61 -14.15
N PHE A 470 53.55 24.33 -14.60
CA PHE A 470 52.67 25.34 -15.18
C PHE A 470 52.37 26.47 -14.18
N TRP A 471 52.12 26.11 -12.91
CA TRP A 471 51.87 27.09 -11.84
C TRP A 471 53.09 27.95 -11.53
N ILE A 472 54.30 27.38 -11.54
CA ILE A 472 55.55 28.14 -11.38
C ILE A 472 55.70 29.14 -12.52
N TYR A 473 55.41 28.73 -13.76
CA TYR A 473 55.49 29.60 -14.93
C TYR A 473 54.50 30.77 -14.84
N LEU A 474 53.27 30.51 -14.41
CA LEU A 474 52.26 31.54 -14.20
C LEU A 474 52.67 32.54 -13.10
N ASN A 475 53.22 32.06 -11.98
CA ASN A 475 53.70 32.95 -10.91
C ASN A 475 54.89 33.80 -11.36
N TRP A 476 55.80 33.23 -12.16
CA TRP A 476 56.92 33.99 -12.70
C TRP A 476 56.46 35.07 -13.68
N TYR A 477 55.47 34.74 -14.51
CA TYR A 477 54.83 35.70 -15.41
C TYR A 477 54.13 36.82 -14.63
N ASP A 478 53.32 36.49 -13.62
CA ASP A 478 52.64 37.49 -12.76
C ASP A 478 53.64 38.41 -12.04
N SER A 479 54.73 37.83 -11.51
CA SER A 479 55.80 38.60 -10.88
C SER A 479 56.49 39.56 -11.85
N SER A 480 56.73 39.12 -13.09
CA SER A 480 57.34 39.96 -14.13
C SER A 480 56.42 41.13 -14.49
N VAL A 481 55.13 40.86 -14.71
CA VAL A 481 54.12 41.89 -15.00
C VAL A 481 53.98 42.88 -13.84
N ARG A 482 53.95 42.39 -12.59
CA ARG A 482 53.92 43.25 -11.39
C ARG A 482 55.16 44.14 -11.28
N GLN A 483 56.35 43.61 -11.56
CA GLN A 483 57.57 44.43 -11.57
C GLN A 483 57.52 45.49 -12.66
N SER A 484 57.07 45.16 -13.87
CA SER A 484 56.90 46.15 -14.94
C SER A 484 55.87 47.22 -14.57
N ALA A 485 54.76 46.86 -13.92
CA ALA A 485 53.76 47.81 -13.45
C ALA A 485 54.31 48.73 -12.34
N LEU A 486 55.04 48.18 -11.36
CA LEU A 486 55.68 48.96 -10.29
C LEU A 486 56.72 49.93 -10.84
N PHE A 487 57.54 49.50 -11.80
CA PHE A 487 58.48 50.38 -12.50
C PHE A 487 57.75 51.51 -13.23
N GLY A 488 56.63 51.22 -13.90
CA GLY A 488 55.80 52.25 -14.54
C GLY A 488 55.18 53.25 -13.56
N THR A 489 54.74 52.81 -12.38
CA THR A 489 54.21 53.72 -11.35
C THR A 489 55.30 54.55 -10.68
N GLN A 490 56.49 53.99 -10.44
CA GLN A 490 57.60 54.74 -9.85
C GLN A 490 58.14 55.82 -10.78
N THR A 491 58.21 55.58 -12.09
CA THR A 491 58.62 56.62 -13.05
C THR A 491 57.58 57.75 -13.12
N GLN A 492 56.29 57.43 -13.01
CA GLN A 492 55.22 58.43 -12.98
C GLN A 492 55.24 59.27 -11.68
N ASP A 493 55.34 58.63 -10.51
CA ASP A 493 55.42 59.32 -9.22
C ASP A 493 56.69 60.18 -9.09
N SER A 494 57.80 59.74 -9.67
CA SER A 494 59.05 60.52 -9.72
C SER A 494 58.90 61.76 -10.62
N GLY A 495 58.18 61.62 -11.75
CA GLY A 495 57.83 62.73 -12.62
C GLY A 495 56.93 63.75 -11.93
N GLU A 496 55.90 63.30 -11.21
CA GLU A 496 54.97 64.16 -10.46
C GLU A 496 55.65 64.86 -9.27
N ARG A 497 56.53 64.16 -8.53
CA ARG A 497 57.32 64.78 -7.46
C ARG A 497 58.29 65.84 -7.95
N ASN A 498 58.94 65.64 -9.10
CA ASN A 498 59.82 66.66 -9.67
C ASN A 498 59.04 67.90 -10.10
N ALA A 499 57.86 67.73 -10.73
CA ALA A 499 56.98 68.85 -11.06
C ALA A 499 56.46 69.60 -9.81
N MET A 500 56.19 68.88 -8.72
CA MET A 500 55.79 69.49 -7.44
C MET A 500 56.93 70.24 -6.76
N LEU A 501 58.16 69.71 -6.81
CA LEU A 501 59.35 70.37 -6.25
C LEU A 501 59.71 71.65 -7.01
N GLU A 502 59.57 71.66 -8.34
CA GLU A 502 59.73 72.87 -9.16
C GLU A 502 58.74 73.98 -8.76
N LYS A 503 57.52 73.60 -8.38
CA LYS A 503 56.48 74.53 -7.88
C LYS A 503 56.74 75.05 -6.46
N ILE A 504 57.42 74.27 -5.61
CA ILE A 504 57.67 74.62 -4.19
C ILE A 504 58.97 75.43 -4.01
N TYR A 505 59.99 75.18 -4.83
CA TYR A 505 61.31 75.80 -4.68
C TYR A 505 61.60 76.94 -5.67
N SER A 506 60.62 77.33 -6.49
CA SER A 506 60.67 78.57 -7.27
C SER A 506 60.28 79.76 -6.37
N PRO A 507 61.22 80.62 -5.92
CA PRO A 507 60.95 81.66 -4.92
C PRO A 507 60.32 82.93 -5.50
N TYR A 508 59.92 82.91 -6.78
CA TYR A 508 59.32 84.04 -7.46
C TYR A 508 58.10 83.57 -8.27
N MET A 509 56.94 83.49 -7.62
CA MET A 509 55.69 83.63 -8.35
C MET A 509 55.67 85.07 -8.90
N PRO A 510 55.56 85.26 -10.23
CA PRO A 510 55.64 86.59 -10.83
C PRO A 510 54.58 87.58 -10.32
N ASP A 511 53.50 87.09 -9.70
CA ASP A 511 52.40 87.90 -9.18
C ASP A 511 52.74 88.67 -7.88
N ASP A 512 53.76 88.26 -7.12
CA ASP A 512 54.12 88.91 -5.84
C ASP A 512 55.02 90.15 -5.99
N ARG A 513 55.57 90.42 -7.18
CA ARG A 513 56.44 91.60 -7.41
C ARG A 513 55.71 92.93 -7.28
N ILE A 514 54.39 92.92 -7.45
CA ILE A 514 53.60 94.15 -7.42
C ILE A 514 53.43 94.65 -5.98
N LEU A 515 53.56 93.79 -4.96
CA LEU A 515 53.32 94.10 -3.54
C LEU A 515 54.56 94.54 -2.74
N TYR A 516 55.77 94.53 -3.32
CA TYR A 516 56.97 95.20 -2.77
C TYR A 516 57.05 96.69 -3.14
N TYR A 517 55.87 97.24 -3.39
CA TYR A 517 55.40 98.51 -2.86
C TYR A 517 56.49 99.31 -2.14
N LYS A 518 56.66 100.56 -2.54
CA LYS A 518 55.85 101.66 -1.97
C LYS A 518 55.99 101.85 -0.44
N THR A 519 56.90 101.13 0.22
CA THR A 519 57.41 101.36 1.57
C THR A 519 58.77 102.06 1.55
N TYR A 520 59.53 102.03 0.43
CA TYR A 520 60.79 102.78 0.33
C TYR A 520 60.61 104.30 0.10
N GLN A 521 59.36 104.80 0.14
CA GLN A 521 59.03 106.19 -0.16
C GLN A 521 59.04 107.14 1.06
N GLN A 522 59.58 106.77 2.23
CA GLN A 522 59.37 107.58 3.46
C GLN A 522 60.57 107.82 4.39
N SER A 523 61.80 107.46 4.05
CA SER A 523 62.95 107.68 4.95
C SER A 523 64.22 108.15 4.24
N SER A 524 64.25 109.40 3.79
CA SER A 524 65.38 110.33 3.94
C SER A 524 65.23 111.49 2.96
N THR A 525 64.61 112.55 3.48
CA THR A 525 64.86 113.96 3.12
C THR A 525 66.33 114.31 3.13
#